data_AF-A0A7C6EYZ8-F1
#
_entry.id   AF-A0A7C6EYZ8-F1
#
_cell.length_a   1.000
_cell.length_b   1.000
_cell.length_c   1.000
_cell.angle_alpha   90.00
_cell.angle_beta   90.00
_cell.angle_gamma   90.00
#
_symmetry.space_group_name_H-M   'P 1'
#
loop_
_entity.id
_entity.type
_entity.pdbx_description
1 polymer ?
#
loop_
_entity_poly.entity_id
_entity_poly.type
_entity_poly.pdbx_seq_one_letter_code
_entity_poly.pdbx_strand_id
1 'polypeptide(L)'
;MYRKIYYVDKRTGTYADVFLAYGLAALLDSVLANFIEDDRWVRIRDMGPYYEIELSHPMQQDWVDRAPFQELAPYIQTGRTDPQILAGLPPSMIVDYQQEWERFRQFTSSAETRRNMSQEEIGKIKPHPHFPIFAWVGERRMQALGSYNNLIQRWHNSKPYFAENLRHILKLFAAPNADVEMVETDWRKSMKKLGADHQSEATLLQLFNPSQGKGSNEPKSSRLEMGNIKSFWLLEYLKAVGIYHCAVPRTVKMGGKYSGDYKVYALAPVNMKLGVNDQVLQKFQEALWNDTAVKMDILAALRYTRCFLEWCEEAQGKDLLAELLGTGRPENFVAGMYTAYYKNLGQAAAVMNLSFIELPRWMRVDSPETVSLYKEVIQEHENIIRNVDEEKGGYELLVHYRDFLSGGKWESFFDFTAAYGQFLMREWGLEHRWVQPFTTRNLEVIIMKSNQPLAPILESTGFRNIAEAIRRSTIIPQYRGREASEYEVRYGLGQELKRKALYNDEFIAALCEFMQSYNAENARVYEKTGKQYRRNILTSDIEDIVRLVDTYGATTVGNLLIAFGYAREPKEEEEVQQ
;
A
#
# COMPACT_ATOMS: atom_id res chain seq x y z
N MET A 1 2.60 11.68 34.44
CA MET A 1 3.76 11.76 33.54
C MET A 1 4.39 10.40 33.35
N TYR A 2 4.83 9.72 34.42
CA TYR A 2 5.38 8.36 34.36
C TYR A 2 4.26 7.31 34.29
N ARG A 3 3.98 6.78 33.10
CA ARG A 3 2.84 5.90 32.82
C ARG A 3 3.23 4.73 31.90
N LYS A 4 2.35 3.74 31.82
CA LYS A 4 2.40 2.65 30.84
C LYS A 4 1.83 3.06 29.48
N ILE A 5 0.91 4.03 29.46
CA ILE A 5 0.19 4.47 28.26
C ILE A 5 0.40 5.97 28.05
N TYR A 6 0.69 6.34 26.81
CA TYR A 6 0.78 7.71 26.32
C TYR A 6 -0.16 7.91 25.13
N TYR A 7 -0.51 9.16 24.82
CA TYR A 7 -1.57 9.50 23.87
C TYR A 7 -1.08 10.50 22.84
N VAL A 8 -1.32 10.25 21.55
CA VAL A 8 -1.01 11.18 20.46
C VAL A 8 -2.29 11.57 19.73
N ASP A 9 -2.72 12.82 19.89
CA ASP A 9 -3.95 13.33 19.26
C ASP A 9 -3.83 13.36 17.73
N LYS A 10 -4.92 13.00 17.02
CA LYS A 10 -5.02 13.13 15.56
C LYS A 10 -5.50 14.52 15.17
N ARG A 11 -4.60 15.51 15.22
CA ARG A 11 -4.94 16.94 15.04
C ARG A 11 -5.08 17.35 13.59
N THR A 12 -4.37 16.69 12.68
CA THR A 12 -4.31 17.10 11.28
C THR A 12 -5.16 16.24 10.38
N GLY A 13 -5.48 15.00 10.79
CA GLY A 13 -6.14 14.02 9.93
C GLY A 13 -5.25 13.58 8.76
N THR A 14 -3.94 13.79 8.86
CA THR A 14 -2.95 13.43 7.83
C THR A 14 -1.87 12.52 8.42
N TYR A 15 -0.91 12.08 7.60
CA TYR A 15 0.23 11.32 8.11
C TYR A 15 1.10 12.08 9.10
N ALA A 16 0.93 13.40 9.29
CA ALA A 16 1.69 14.13 10.30
C ALA A 16 1.42 13.57 11.71
N ASP A 17 0.18 13.14 11.97
CA ASP A 17 -0.23 12.53 13.23
C ASP A 17 0.38 11.13 13.39
N VAL A 18 0.48 10.38 12.29
CA VAL A 18 1.12 9.05 12.22
C VAL A 18 2.62 9.16 12.47
N PHE A 19 3.31 10.11 11.82
CA PHE A 19 4.72 10.38 12.05
C PHE A 19 4.99 10.72 13.52
N LEU A 20 4.12 11.52 14.14
CA LEU A 20 4.25 11.84 15.56
C LEU A 20 4.08 10.60 16.45
N ALA A 21 3.10 9.74 16.17
CA ALA A 21 2.84 8.52 16.92
C ALA A 21 4.02 7.53 16.86
N TYR A 22 4.53 7.25 15.66
CA TYR A 22 5.70 6.40 15.50
C TYR A 22 6.96 7.02 16.10
N GLY A 23 7.14 8.34 15.96
CA GLY A 23 8.26 9.06 16.57
C GLY A 23 8.30 8.94 18.09
N LEU A 24 7.13 9.11 18.73
CA LEU A 24 7.00 8.90 20.17
C LEU A 24 7.26 7.44 20.55
N ALA A 25 6.68 6.48 19.81
CA ALA A 25 6.88 5.07 20.06
C ALA A 25 8.37 4.68 19.99
N ALA A 26 9.09 5.14 18.97
CA ALA A 26 10.51 4.89 18.79
C ALA A 26 11.36 5.49 19.92
N LEU A 27 11.06 6.72 20.36
CA LEU A 27 11.74 7.33 21.50
C LEU A 27 11.51 6.54 22.79
N LEU A 28 10.27 6.13 23.07
CA LEU A 28 9.96 5.37 24.27
C LEU A 28 10.57 3.97 24.25
N ASP A 29 10.55 3.29 23.09
CA ASP A 29 11.19 1.98 22.92
C ASP A 29 12.70 2.04 23.17
N SER A 30 13.34 3.08 22.62
CA SER A 30 14.76 3.35 22.78
C SER A 30 15.15 3.68 24.23
N VAL A 31 14.32 4.43 24.96
CA VAL A 31 14.54 4.65 26.41
C VAL A 31 14.40 3.33 27.17
N LEU A 32 13.35 2.54 26.91
CA LEU A 32 13.15 1.25 27.57
C LEU A 32 14.29 0.26 27.31
N ALA A 33 14.90 0.30 26.12
CA ALA A 33 16.04 -0.54 25.74
C ALA A 33 17.22 -0.46 26.70
N ASN A 34 17.35 0.65 27.44
CA ASN A 34 18.46 0.88 28.37
C ASN A 34 18.22 0.29 29.77
N PHE A 35 16.99 -0.16 30.06
CA PHE A 35 16.60 -0.60 31.39
C PHE A 35 15.90 -1.95 31.42
N ILE A 36 15.39 -2.41 30.27
CA ILE A 36 14.65 -3.66 30.12
C ILE A 36 15.31 -4.50 29.04
N GLU A 37 15.91 -5.63 29.44
CA GLU A 37 16.57 -6.57 28.53
C GLU A 37 15.57 -7.52 27.86
N ASP A 38 14.66 -8.10 28.64
CA ASP A 38 13.69 -9.11 28.17
C ASP A 38 12.23 -8.60 28.19
N ASP A 39 11.37 -9.19 27.34
CA ASP A 39 9.94 -8.86 27.20
C ASP A 39 9.65 -7.37 26.92
N ARG A 40 10.62 -6.65 26.35
CA ARG A 40 10.47 -5.27 25.90
C ARG A 40 9.62 -5.22 24.64
N TRP A 41 8.54 -4.45 24.70
CA TRP A 41 7.77 -4.05 23.52
C TRP A 41 7.12 -2.69 23.71
N VAL A 42 6.85 -2.05 22.58
CA VAL A 42 6.00 -0.86 22.45
C VAL A 42 4.93 -1.17 21.40
N ARG A 43 3.67 -0.85 21.70
CA ARG A 43 2.52 -1.11 20.84
C ARG A 43 1.76 0.18 20.58
N ILE A 44 1.39 0.40 19.33
CA ILE A 44 0.57 1.52 18.88
C ILE A 44 -0.84 1.01 18.63
N ARG A 45 -1.83 1.65 19.26
CA ARG A 45 -3.26 1.39 19.02
C ARG A 45 -3.97 2.62 18.52
N ASP A 46 -4.86 2.43 17.55
CA ASP A 46 -5.77 3.47 17.11
C ASP A 46 -7.06 3.44 17.93
N MET A 47 -7.35 4.53 18.65
CA MET A 47 -8.56 4.68 19.45
C MET A 47 -9.63 5.55 18.78
N GLY A 48 -9.41 5.98 17.54
CA GLY A 48 -10.25 6.92 16.80
C GLY A 48 -9.64 8.33 16.82
N PRO A 49 -9.89 9.17 17.85
CA PRO A 49 -9.43 10.55 17.89
C PRO A 49 -7.95 10.71 18.29
N TYR A 50 -7.32 9.66 18.81
CA TYR A 50 -5.90 9.64 19.18
C TYR A 50 -5.31 8.23 19.01
N TYR A 51 -3.99 8.15 18.96
CA TYR A 51 -3.25 6.90 19.11
C TYR A 51 -2.85 6.69 20.58
N GLU A 52 -2.95 5.45 21.06
CA GLU A 52 -2.33 5.01 22.31
C GLU A 52 -0.99 4.36 22.05
N ILE A 53 0.03 4.78 22.79
CA ILE A 53 1.34 4.14 22.82
C ILE A 53 1.44 3.38 24.15
N GLU A 54 1.22 2.06 24.09
CA GLU A 54 1.36 1.18 25.24
C GLU A 54 2.78 0.61 25.32
N LEU A 55 3.37 0.72 26.51
CA LEU A 55 4.67 0.17 26.83
C LEU A 55 4.51 -1.17 27.55
N SER A 56 5.42 -2.12 27.30
CA SER A 56 5.56 -3.35 28.11
C SER A 56 5.62 -3.05 29.61
N HIS A 57 6.40 -2.04 29.98
CA HIS A 57 6.64 -1.61 31.36
C HIS A 57 6.28 -0.13 31.54
N PRO A 58 5.68 0.27 32.67
CA PRO A 58 5.44 1.68 32.96
C PRO A 58 6.76 2.44 33.02
N MET A 59 6.82 3.60 32.36
CA MET A 59 7.98 4.48 32.47
C MET A 59 8.21 4.85 33.93
N GLN A 60 9.49 4.88 34.36
CA GLN A 60 9.86 5.24 35.72
C GLN A 60 10.60 6.58 35.75
N GLN A 61 10.49 7.29 36.87
CA GLN A 61 11.19 8.56 37.06
C GLN A 61 12.71 8.38 37.00
N ASP A 62 13.25 7.38 37.69
CA ASP A 62 14.69 7.10 37.71
C ASP A 62 15.23 6.80 36.30
N TRP A 63 14.45 6.13 35.45
CA TRP A 63 14.82 5.86 34.06
C TRP A 63 14.91 7.15 33.25
N VAL A 64 13.95 8.06 33.40
CA VAL A 64 13.97 9.36 32.71
C VAL A 64 15.17 10.20 33.14
N ASP A 65 15.53 10.13 34.42
CA ASP A 65 16.62 10.92 34.98
C ASP A 65 18.01 10.36 34.58
N ARG A 66 18.11 9.04 34.33
CA ARG A 66 19.35 8.35 34.01
C ARG A 66 19.50 7.93 32.54
N ALA A 67 18.45 8.04 31.74
CA ALA A 67 18.46 7.56 30.36
C ALA A 67 19.59 8.24 29.57
N PRO A 68 20.43 7.46 28.85
CA PRO A 68 21.40 8.06 27.97
C PRO A 68 20.68 8.81 26.85
N PHE A 69 21.39 9.73 26.21
CA PHE A 69 20.88 10.42 25.04
C PHE A 69 20.60 9.44 23.90
N GLN A 70 19.49 9.64 23.19
CA GLN A 70 19.02 8.73 22.13
C GLN A 70 19.21 9.36 20.73
N GLU A 71 19.92 8.64 19.87
CA GLU A 71 20.19 9.01 18.47
C GLU A 71 19.20 8.29 17.54
N LEU A 72 18.05 8.93 17.26
CA LEU A 72 16.91 8.25 16.59
C LEU A 72 16.73 8.61 15.11
N ALA A 73 17.46 9.60 14.62
CA ALA A 73 17.37 10.05 13.24
C ALA A 73 18.73 10.57 12.77
N PRO A 74 19.19 10.20 11.57
CA PRO A 74 20.48 10.60 11.07
C PRO A 74 20.47 12.03 10.54
N TYR A 75 21.62 12.68 10.64
CA TYR A 75 21.98 13.88 9.90
C TYR A 75 22.37 13.48 8.48
N ILE A 76 21.76 14.11 7.47
CA ILE A 76 22.02 13.80 6.07
C ILE A 76 23.09 14.76 5.54
N GLN A 77 24.31 14.27 5.41
CA GLN A 77 25.45 15.00 4.86
C GLN A 77 25.33 15.14 3.34
N THR A 78 25.61 16.35 2.86
CA THR A 78 25.86 16.64 1.44
C THR A 78 27.21 17.35 1.26
N GLY A 79 27.70 17.48 0.02
CA GLY A 79 28.95 18.20 -0.27
C GLY A 79 28.95 19.69 0.09
N ARG A 80 27.83 20.26 0.55
CA ARG A 80 27.72 21.64 1.07
C ARG A 80 27.72 21.73 2.58
N THR A 81 27.83 20.60 3.28
CA THR A 81 27.80 20.55 4.75
C THR A 81 29.08 21.15 5.31
N ASP A 82 28.94 21.99 6.34
CA ASP A 82 30.09 22.54 7.06
C ASP A 82 30.84 21.40 7.79
N PRO A 83 32.15 21.22 7.53
CA PRO A 83 32.97 20.22 8.21
C PRO A 83 32.97 20.36 9.75
N GLN A 84 32.79 21.58 10.28
CA GLN A 84 32.73 21.79 11.74
C GLN A 84 31.48 21.15 12.36
N ILE A 85 30.35 21.15 11.65
CA ILE A 85 29.12 20.49 12.10
C ILE A 85 29.35 18.98 12.17
N LEU A 86 29.97 18.40 11.13
CA LEU A 86 30.26 16.97 11.07
C LEU A 86 31.22 16.52 12.18
N ALA A 87 32.23 17.33 12.50
CA ALA A 87 33.17 17.05 13.60
C ALA A 87 32.49 17.01 14.98
N GLY A 88 31.37 17.71 15.15
CA GLY A 88 30.58 17.73 16.39
C GLY A 88 29.58 16.57 16.52
N LEU A 89 29.39 15.77 15.48
CA LEU A 89 28.42 14.67 15.43
C LEU A 89 29.13 13.30 15.45
N PRO A 90 28.55 12.29 16.10
CA PRO A 90 29.09 10.93 16.06
C PRO A 90 28.91 10.33 14.66
N PRO A 91 29.87 9.52 14.16
CA PRO A 91 29.77 8.90 12.82
C PRO A 91 28.51 8.05 12.63
N SER A 92 27.99 7.43 13.69
CA SER A 92 26.73 6.66 13.70
C SER A 92 25.51 7.48 13.29
N MET A 93 25.55 8.80 13.50
CA MET A 93 24.45 9.72 13.23
C MET A 93 24.57 10.37 11.85
N ILE A 94 25.64 10.13 11.10
CA ILE A 94 25.89 10.79 9.81
C ILE A 94 25.63 9.81 8.67
N VAL A 95 24.79 10.23 7.72
CA VAL A 95 24.58 9.52 6.46
C VAL A 95 25.06 10.39 5.31
N ASP A 96 25.97 9.87 4.49
CA ASP A 96 26.43 10.55 3.28
C ASP A 96 25.42 10.33 2.14
N TYR A 97 24.73 11.42 1.77
CA TYR A 97 23.71 11.41 0.72
C TYR A 97 24.25 10.97 -0.65
N GLN A 98 25.48 11.38 -0.99
CA GLN A 98 26.06 11.06 -2.30
C GLN A 98 26.49 9.60 -2.33
N GLN A 99 27.13 9.12 -1.27
CA GLN A 99 27.52 7.72 -1.15
C GLN A 99 26.32 6.77 -1.24
N GLU A 100 25.21 7.11 -0.59
CA GLU A 100 24.00 6.30 -0.66
C GLU A 100 23.37 6.28 -2.06
N TRP A 101 23.42 7.39 -2.80
CA TRP A 101 23.03 7.41 -4.22
C TRP A 101 23.94 6.57 -5.09
N GLU A 102 25.25 6.55 -4.84
CA GLU A 102 26.21 5.72 -5.56
C GLU A 102 25.93 4.23 -5.31
N ARG A 103 25.73 3.83 -4.04
CA ARG A 103 25.28 2.47 -3.66
C ARG A 103 23.99 2.10 -4.37
N PHE A 104 22.97 2.96 -4.32
CA PHE A 104 21.69 2.70 -4.98
C PHE A 104 21.84 2.52 -6.51
N ARG A 105 22.63 3.36 -7.19
CA ARG A 105 22.88 3.23 -8.64
C ARG A 105 23.62 1.94 -8.97
N GLN A 106 24.62 1.57 -8.18
CA GLN A 106 25.35 0.31 -8.34
C GLN A 106 24.42 -0.88 -8.11
N PHE A 107 23.61 -0.86 -7.05
CA PHE A 107 22.67 -1.93 -6.72
C PHE A 107 21.54 -2.09 -7.75
N THR A 108 21.08 -0.98 -8.33
CA THR A 108 20.02 -1.00 -9.36
C THR A 108 20.55 -1.20 -10.78
N SER A 109 21.87 -1.19 -10.98
CA SER A 109 22.49 -1.64 -12.22
C SER A 109 22.15 -3.12 -12.51
N SER A 110 22.30 -3.55 -13.77
CA SER A 110 21.63 -4.74 -14.33
C SER A 110 21.69 -5.97 -13.40
N ALA A 111 20.58 -6.72 -13.35
CA ALA A 111 20.48 -7.93 -12.55
C ALA A 111 21.57 -8.98 -12.89
N GLU A 112 22.07 -8.99 -14.14
CA GLU A 112 23.19 -9.81 -14.58
C GLU A 112 24.50 -9.48 -13.87
N THR A 113 24.79 -8.18 -13.66
CA THR A 113 26.00 -7.76 -12.93
C THR A 113 25.97 -8.30 -11.50
N ARG A 114 24.80 -8.26 -10.86
CA ARG A 114 24.60 -8.77 -9.50
C ARG A 114 24.64 -10.30 -9.39
N ARG A 115 24.19 -11.03 -10.43
CA ARG A 115 24.27 -12.50 -10.45
C ARG A 115 25.71 -13.03 -10.39
N ASN A 116 26.68 -12.24 -10.84
CA ASN A 116 28.09 -12.59 -10.85
C ASN A 116 28.86 -12.11 -9.60
N MET A 117 28.19 -11.43 -8.66
CA MET A 117 28.79 -10.92 -7.44
C MET A 117 28.56 -11.88 -6.28
N SER A 118 29.54 -12.00 -5.39
CA SER A 118 29.39 -12.70 -4.11
C SER A 118 28.38 -11.98 -3.20
N GLN A 119 27.84 -12.69 -2.19
CA GLN A 119 26.94 -12.08 -1.22
C GLN A 119 27.59 -10.93 -0.44
N GLU A 120 28.89 -11.01 -0.14
CA GLU A 120 29.63 -9.92 0.50
C GLU A 120 29.72 -8.68 -0.38
N GLU A 121 29.96 -8.84 -1.67
CA GLU A 121 29.99 -7.73 -2.62
C GLU A 121 28.61 -7.09 -2.81
N ILE A 122 27.56 -7.91 -2.87
CA ILE A 122 26.16 -7.42 -2.88
C ILE A 122 25.86 -6.64 -1.60
N GLY A 123 26.32 -7.13 -0.44
CA GLY A 123 26.16 -6.45 0.84
C GLY A 123 26.82 -5.07 0.88
N LYS A 124 27.99 -4.91 0.26
CA LYS A 124 28.71 -3.62 0.19
C LYS A 124 28.03 -2.57 -0.67
N ILE A 125 27.33 -3.00 -1.73
CA ILE A 125 26.61 -2.10 -2.64
C ILE A 125 25.13 -1.94 -2.27
N LYS A 126 24.59 -2.79 -1.37
CA LYS A 126 23.19 -2.70 -0.95
C LYS A 126 22.98 -1.32 -0.31
N PRO A 127 22.05 -0.50 -0.83
CA PRO A 127 21.77 0.80 -0.24
C PRO A 127 21.19 0.63 1.16
N HIS A 128 21.35 1.65 2.00
CA HIS A 128 20.76 1.67 3.32
C HIS A 128 19.23 1.42 3.23
N PRO A 129 18.61 0.66 4.15
CA PRO A 129 17.17 0.38 4.10
C PRO A 129 16.29 1.65 4.01
N HIS A 130 16.73 2.72 4.66
CA HIS A 130 16.06 4.04 4.64
C HIS A 130 16.48 4.95 3.49
N PHE A 131 17.22 4.46 2.49
CA PHE A 131 17.64 5.24 1.32
C PHE A 131 16.49 6.02 0.66
N PRO A 132 15.27 5.46 0.46
CA PRO A 132 14.17 6.23 -0.11
C PRO A 132 13.82 7.49 0.69
N ILE A 133 13.95 7.44 2.02
CA ILE A 133 13.71 8.59 2.91
C ILE A 133 14.84 9.61 2.72
N PHE A 134 16.09 9.18 2.68
CA PHE A 134 17.23 10.07 2.43
C PHE A 134 17.10 10.78 1.08
N ALA A 135 16.74 10.04 0.03
CA ALA A 135 16.47 10.55 -1.30
C ALA A 135 15.33 11.59 -1.30
N TRP A 136 14.27 11.33 -0.55
CA TRP A 136 13.12 12.24 -0.43
C TRP A 136 13.44 13.52 0.35
N VAL A 137 14.10 13.41 1.50
CA VAL A 137 14.49 14.58 2.32
C VAL A 137 15.56 15.42 1.60
N GLY A 138 16.49 14.76 0.92
CA GLY A 138 17.57 15.39 0.15
C GLY A 138 17.15 15.92 -1.22
N GLU A 139 15.93 15.62 -1.71
CA GLU A 139 15.43 16.16 -2.96
C GLU A 139 15.33 17.69 -2.87
N ARG A 140 16.14 18.39 -3.67
CA ARG A 140 16.29 19.85 -3.63
C ARG A 140 14.95 20.57 -3.75
N ARG A 141 14.02 20.04 -4.55
CA ARG A 141 12.70 20.65 -4.77
C ARG A 141 11.78 20.56 -3.55
N MET A 142 12.03 19.62 -2.64
CA MET A 142 11.31 19.55 -1.36
C MET A 142 11.72 20.66 -0.39
N GLN A 143 12.91 21.27 -0.60
CA GLN A 143 13.46 22.34 0.26
C GLN A 143 13.46 21.99 1.76
N ALA A 144 13.55 20.70 2.09
CA ALA A 144 13.37 20.20 3.45
C ALA A 144 14.69 19.92 4.19
N LEU A 145 15.74 19.54 3.46
CA LEU A 145 17.00 19.05 4.01
C LEU A 145 17.61 19.96 5.09
N GLY A 146 17.70 21.28 4.84
CA GLY A 146 18.30 22.21 5.79
C GLY A 146 17.55 22.26 7.12
N SER A 147 16.22 22.41 7.06
CA SER A 147 15.37 22.42 8.25
C SER A 147 15.32 21.07 8.96
N TYR A 148 15.33 19.96 8.21
CA TYR A 148 15.45 18.61 8.75
C TYR A 148 16.75 18.48 9.55
N ASN A 149 17.89 18.79 8.94
CA ASN A 149 19.21 18.69 9.58
C ASN A 149 19.33 19.63 10.79
N ASN A 150 18.71 20.82 10.75
CA ASN A 150 18.65 21.71 11.90
C ASN A 150 17.90 21.09 13.09
N LEU A 151 16.82 20.33 12.86
CA LEU A 151 16.13 19.60 13.94
C LEU A 151 17.04 18.52 14.54
N ILE A 152 17.74 17.77 13.69
CA ILE A 152 18.67 16.72 14.10
C ILE A 152 19.83 17.30 14.92
N GLN A 153 20.44 18.39 14.45
CA GLN A 153 21.51 19.08 15.15
C GLN A 153 21.04 19.68 16.48
N ARG A 154 19.84 20.29 16.50
CA ARG A 154 19.26 20.86 17.73
C ARG A 154 19.00 19.78 18.78
N TRP A 155 18.50 18.62 18.37
CA TRP A 155 18.32 17.49 19.27
C TRP A 155 19.67 17.02 19.85
N HIS A 156 20.69 16.84 19.00
CA HIS A 156 22.04 16.48 19.44
C HIS A 156 22.64 17.49 20.44
N ASN A 157 22.55 18.78 20.13
CA ASN A 157 23.05 19.84 21.00
C ASN A 157 22.29 19.91 22.35
N SER A 158 21.08 19.36 22.40
CA SER A 158 20.28 19.26 23.62
C SER A 158 20.64 18.07 24.51
N LYS A 159 21.65 17.27 24.16
CA LYS A 159 22.14 16.11 24.92
C LYS A 159 22.32 16.36 26.43
N PRO A 160 22.92 17.47 26.89
CA PRO A 160 23.04 17.76 28.33
C PRO A 160 21.69 17.95 29.04
N TYR A 161 20.63 18.26 28.29
CA TYR A 161 19.28 18.55 28.78
C TYR A 161 18.27 17.47 28.37
N PHE A 162 18.76 16.28 27.95
CA PHE A 162 17.92 15.21 27.42
C PHE A 162 16.82 14.79 28.40
N ALA A 163 17.14 14.60 29.69
CA ALA A 163 16.15 14.26 30.71
C ALA A 163 15.04 15.31 30.81
N GLU A 164 15.38 16.60 30.71
CA GLU A 164 14.39 17.68 30.76
C GLU A 164 13.48 17.69 29.53
N ASN A 165 14.05 17.48 28.34
CA ASN A 165 13.28 17.31 27.11
C ASN A 165 12.35 16.10 27.20
N LEU A 166 12.84 14.97 27.70
CA LEU A 166 12.05 13.76 27.87
C LEU A 166 10.89 13.99 28.84
N ARG A 167 11.09 14.65 30.00
CA ARG A 167 10.00 15.00 30.92
C ARG A 167 8.89 15.81 30.23
N HIS A 168 9.25 16.80 29.40
CA HIS A 168 8.27 17.60 28.67
C HIS A 168 7.54 16.81 27.59
N ILE A 169 8.24 15.92 26.89
CA ILE A 169 7.61 14.96 25.95
C ILE A 169 6.62 14.07 26.69
N LEU A 170 7.00 13.48 27.83
CA LEU A 170 6.10 12.65 28.62
C LEU A 170 4.90 13.45 29.15
N LYS A 171 5.10 14.73 29.48
CA LYS A 171 4.01 15.64 29.89
C LYS A 171 3.04 15.93 28.74
N LEU A 172 3.56 16.17 27.53
CA LEU A 172 2.76 16.39 26.32
C LEU A 172 1.84 15.22 26.01
N PHE A 173 2.30 13.99 26.23
CA PHE A 173 1.55 12.81 25.83
C PHE A 173 0.94 12.04 27.01
N ALA A 174 0.90 12.63 28.21
CA ALA A 174 0.39 11.96 29.41
C ALA A 174 -1.13 11.77 29.43
N ALA A 175 -1.87 12.57 28.66
CA ALA A 175 -3.32 12.53 28.53
C ALA A 175 -3.73 12.99 27.12
N PRO A 176 -4.88 12.53 26.61
CA PRO A 176 -5.46 13.07 25.38
C PRO A 176 -5.72 14.57 25.48
N ASN A 177 -5.67 15.27 24.35
CA ASN A 177 -5.94 16.71 24.24
C ASN A 177 -5.05 17.58 25.13
N ALA A 178 -3.78 17.21 25.30
CA ALA A 178 -2.85 18.00 26.08
C ALA A 178 -2.64 19.41 25.49
N ASP A 179 -2.59 20.40 26.37
CA ASP A 179 -2.31 21.78 26.02
C ASP A 179 -0.82 21.95 25.68
N VAL A 180 -0.54 21.95 24.37
CA VAL A 180 0.82 22.06 23.83
C VAL A 180 1.44 23.42 24.16
N GLU A 181 0.66 24.50 24.15
CA GLU A 181 1.16 25.85 24.41
C GLU A 181 1.59 26.00 25.87
N MET A 182 0.81 25.44 26.79
CA MET A 182 1.16 25.40 28.21
C MET A 182 2.46 24.61 28.42
N VAL A 183 2.59 23.41 27.84
CA VAL A 183 3.80 22.59 28.01
C VAL A 183 5.02 23.22 27.34
N GLU A 184 4.85 23.85 26.17
CA GLU A 184 5.90 24.62 25.51
C GLU A 184 6.36 25.81 26.36
N THR A 185 5.43 26.53 26.98
CA THR A 185 5.74 27.65 27.89
C THR A 185 6.53 27.17 29.10
N ASP A 186 6.13 26.04 29.69
CA ASP A 186 6.87 25.44 30.81
C ASP A 186 8.27 24.97 30.38
N TRP A 187 8.39 24.37 29.19
CA TRP A 187 9.67 23.98 28.62
C TRP A 187 10.61 25.19 28.46
N ARG A 188 10.12 26.30 27.90
CA ARG A 188 10.90 27.54 27.75
C ARG A 188 11.41 28.03 29.11
N LYS A 189 10.58 27.98 30.16
CA LYS A 189 10.97 28.37 31.52
C LYS A 189 12.05 27.45 32.09
N SER A 190 11.91 26.14 31.93
CA SER A 190 12.91 25.15 32.38
C SER A 190 14.25 25.35 31.68
N MET A 191 14.27 25.45 30.35
CA MET A 191 15.50 25.64 29.58
C MET A 191 16.20 26.96 29.94
N LYS A 192 15.44 28.03 30.15
CA LYS A 192 15.99 29.32 30.62
C LYS A 192 16.65 29.19 31.99
N LYS A 193 16.06 28.44 32.93
CA LYS A 193 16.65 28.21 34.27
C LYS A 193 17.95 27.39 34.19
N LEU A 194 18.04 26.47 33.24
CA LEU A 194 19.21 25.65 32.99
C LEU A 194 20.31 26.37 32.19
N GLY A 195 20.10 27.63 31.78
CA GLY A 195 21.04 28.39 30.95
C GLY A 195 21.16 27.86 29.52
N ALA A 196 20.17 27.08 29.06
CA ALA A 196 20.14 26.48 27.73
C ALA A 196 19.45 27.39 26.70
N ASP A 197 19.61 27.06 25.42
CA ASP A 197 18.77 27.63 24.37
C ASP A 197 17.29 27.30 24.65
N HIS A 198 16.47 28.34 24.67
CA HIS A 198 15.05 28.31 25.02
C HIS A 198 14.18 28.85 23.88
N GLN A 199 14.74 29.09 22.69
CA GLN A 199 13.92 29.12 21.49
C GLN A 199 13.20 27.76 21.45
N SER A 200 11.89 27.73 21.21
CA SER A 200 11.09 26.50 21.18
C SER A 200 10.47 26.23 19.81
N GLU A 201 10.50 27.23 18.92
CA GLU A 201 9.85 27.12 17.64
C GLU A 201 10.77 26.48 16.59
N ALA A 202 10.17 25.70 15.70
CA ALA A 202 10.72 25.27 14.43
C ALA A 202 9.71 25.54 13.31
N THR A 203 10.19 25.85 12.10
CA THR A 203 9.34 25.99 10.92
C THR A 203 8.75 24.62 10.55
N LEU A 204 7.43 24.56 10.35
CA LEU A 204 6.76 23.36 9.87
C LEU A 204 7.28 23.00 8.48
N LEU A 205 7.76 21.76 8.33
CA LEU A 205 8.12 21.24 7.02
C LEU A 205 6.90 20.64 6.35
N GLN A 206 6.63 21.05 5.11
CA GLN A 206 5.62 20.43 4.23
C GLN A 206 5.87 18.93 4.05
N LEU A 207 7.13 18.50 4.20
CA LEU A 207 7.54 17.10 4.19
C LEU A 207 6.83 16.31 5.30
N PHE A 208 6.76 16.85 6.53
CA PHE A 208 6.08 16.22 7.66
C PHE A 208 4.60 16.61 7.77
N ASN A 209 4.25 17.81 7.31
CA ASN A 209 2.96 18.45 7.52
C ASN A 209 2.34 18.80 6.16
N PRO A 210 1.82 17.83 5.41
CA PRO A 210 1.50 17.99 4.00
C PRO A 210 0.26 18.88 3.78
N SER A 211 -0.65 18.96 4.76
CA SER A 211 -1.79 19.87 4.75
C SER A 211 -1.38 21.34 4.88
N GLN A 212 -0.14 21.64 5.25
CA GLN A 212 0.38 23.01 5.42
C GLN A 212 1.21 23.47 4.21
N GLY A 213 1.15 22.75 3.08
CA GLY A 213 1.81 23.14 1.84
C GLY A 213 1.26 24.45 1.26
N LYS A 214 2.14 25.24 0.63
CA LYS A 214 1.78 26.47 -0.07
C LYS A 214 0.68 26.17 -1.11
N GLY A 215 -0.52 26.70 -0.89
CA GLY A 215 -1.69 26.54 -1.78
C GLY A 215 -2.85 25.72 -1.24
N SER A 216 -2.71 25.03 -0.10
CA SER A 216 -3.77 24.14 0.43
C SER A 216 -4.70 24.76 1.49
N ASN A 217 -4.38 25.93 2.05
CA ASN A 217 -5.11 26.51 3.20
C ASN A 217 -5.56 27.97 3.02
N GLU A 218 -6.28 28.31 1.95
CA GLU A 218 -7.24 29.43 1.99
C GLU A 218 -8.56 29.03 1.30
N PRO A 219 -9.74 29.35 1.87
CA PRO A 219 -11.05 29.14 1.22
C PRO A 219 -11.21 29.87 -0.12
N LYS A 220 -10.30 30.80 -0.45
CA LYS A 220 -10.26 31.52 -1.71
C LYS A 220 -8.81 31.80 -2.06
N SER A 221 -8.38 31.47 -3.28
CA SER A 221 -7.02 31.65 -3.80
C SER A 221 -6.65 33.13 -3.99
N SER A 222 -6.58 33.90 -2.91
CA SER A 222 -6.46 35.37 -2.97
C SER A 222 -5.10 35.89 -2.53
N ARG A 223 -4.34 35.15 -1.71
CA ARG A 223 -2.98 35.53 -1.31
C ARG A 223 -2.02 34.33 -1.42
N LEU A 224 -0.93 34.51 -2.17
CA LEU A 224 0.15 33.52 -2.33
C LEU A 224 1.17 33.54 -1.18
N GLU A 225 1.02 34.45 -0.21
CA GLU A 225 1.97 34.63 0.90
C GLU A 225 1.43 34.00 2.19
N MET A 226 1.65 32.70 2.36
CA MET A 226 1.69 32.12 3.70
C MET A 226 3.09 32.32 4.28
N GLY A 227 3.18 33.08 5.37
CA GLY A 227 4.39 33.13 6.20
C GLY A 227 4.73 31.74 6.76
N ASN A 228 5.98 31.55 7.18
CA ASN A 228 6.42 30.28 7.78
C ASN A 228 5.60 29.96 9.03
N ILE A 229 4.79 28.91 8.99
CA ILE A 229 4.05 28.41 10.16
C ILE A 229 5.05 27.73 11.08
N LYS A 230 4.96 28.01 12.37
CA LYS A 230 5.86 27.48 13.39
C LYS A 230 5.15 26.49 14.30
N SER A 231 5.91 25.57 14.88
CA SER A 231 5.45 24.54 15.81
C SER A 231 6.51 24.29 16.87
N PHE A 232 6.11 23.66 17.97
CA PHE A 232 7.03 23.26 19.01
C PHE A 232 8.04 22.23 18.45
N TRP A 233 9.33 22.56 18.52
CA TRP A 233 10.38 21.81 17.84
C TRP A 233 10.50 20.34 18.27
N LEU A 234 10.14 20.00 19.51
CA LEU A 234 10.13 18.61 19.99
C LEU A 234 9.11 17.77 19.23
N LEU A 235 7.95 18.33 18.87
CA LEU A 235 6.95 17.62 18.06
C LEU A 235 7.46 17.41 16.63
N GLU A 236 8.11 18.41 16.05
CA GLU A 236 8.69 18.28 14.70
C GLU A 236 9.87 17.32 14.66
N TYR A 237 10.69 17.27 15.73
CA TYR A 237 11.73 16.26 15.88
C TYR A 237 11.15 14.85 15.94
N LEU A 238 10.10 14.61 16.75
CA LEU A 238 9.44 13.31 16.81
C LEU A 238 8.85 12.91 15.44
N LYS A 239 8.25 13.84 14.69
CA LYS A 239 7.84 13.54 13.30
C LYS A 239 9.02 13.14 12.41
N ALA A 240 10.16 13.82 12.55
CA ALA A 240 11.39 13.48 11.82
C ALA A 240 11.92 12.09 12.17
N VAL A 241 11.73 11.61 13.41
CA VAL A 241 12.01 10.23 13.80
C VAL A 241 10.99 9.27 13.18
N GLY A 242 9.70 9.59 13.29
CA GLY A 242 8.62 8.70 12.86
C GLY A 242 8.61 8.37 11.37
N ILE A 243 9.14 9.23 10.49
CA ILE A 243 9.23 8.91 9.06
C ILE A 243 10.00 7.60 8.82
N TYR A 244 11.00 7.28 9.64
CA TYR A 244 11.82 6.07 9.49
C TYR A 244 11.07 4.78 9.84
N HIS A 245 9.97 4.89 10.56
CA HIS A 245 9.18 3.75 11.05
C HIS A 245 7.85 3.59 10.31
N CYS A 246 7.50 4.46 9.37
CA CYS A 246 6.23 4.31 8.65
C CYS A 246 6.17 4.92 7.24
N ALA A 247 7.13 5.76 6.84
CA ALA A 247 7.07 6.46 5.56
C ALA A 247 7.76 5.66 4.43
N VAL A 248 7.08 5.56 3.31
CA VAL A 248 7.53 4.88 2.08
C VAL A 248 7.42 5.87 0.91
N PRO A 249 8.40 6.79 0.76
CA PRO A 249 8.41 7.73 -0.36
C PRO A 249 8.88 7.06 -1.65
N ARG A 250 8.19 7.33 -2.76
CA ARG A 250 8.52 6.82 -4.10
C ARG A 250 8.43 7.90 -5.15
N THR A 251 9.27 7.82 -6.16
CA THR A 251 9.16 8.71 -7.32
C THR A 251 8.10 8.19 -8.28
N VAL A 252 7.37 9.11 -8.90
CA VAL A 252 6.31 8.77 -9.85
C VAL A 252 6.89 8.73 -11.27
N LYS A 253 6.43 7.75 -12.05
CA LYS A 253 6.76 7.67 -13.48
C LYS A 253 5.67 8.31 -14.34
N MET A 254 6.11 8.97 -15.42
CA MET A 254 5.29 9.45 -16.53
C MET A 254 6.07 9.22 -17.84
N GLY A 255 5.45 8.67 -18.87
CA GLY A 255 6.08 8.33 -20.14
C GLY A 255 7.17 7.26 -20.00
N GLY A 256 7.05 6.37 -19.00
CA GLY A 256 8.11 5.43 -18.62
C GLY A 256 9.36 6.08 -17.99
N LYS A 257 9.35 7.38 -17.74
CA LYS A 257 10.46 8.16 -17.18
C LYS A 257 10.08 8.74 -15.81
N TYR A 258 11.08 9.11 -15.01
CA TYR A 258 10.83 9.80 -13.74
C TYR A 258 10.31 11.22 -14.01
N SER A 259 9.14 11.57 -13.49
CA SER A 259 8.56 12.93 -13.63
C SER A 259 9.21 13.95 -12.68
N GLY A 260 9.91 13.45 -11.65
CA GLY A 260 10.37 14.24 -10.51
C GLY A 260 9.28 14.47 -9.46
N ASP A 261 8.07 13.98 -9.69
CA ASP A 261 7.00 13.94 -8.69
C ASP A 261 7.30 12.83 -7.66
N TYR A 262 6.84 13.05 -6.44
CA TYR A 262 6.93 12.07 -5.35
C TYR A 262 5.54 11.69 -4.89
N LYS A 263 5.39 10.45 -4.46
CA LYS A 263 4.23 9.99 -3.72
C LYS A 263 4.71 9.28 -2.48
N VAL A 264 4.12 9.63 -1.34
CA VAL A 264 4.54 9.14 -0.03
C VAL A 264 3.39 8.35 0.56
N TYR A 265 3.69 7.15 1.04
CA TYR A 265 2.75 6.30 1.77
C TYR A 265 3.19 6.25 3.23
N ALA A 266 2.28 6.51 4.17
CA ALA A 266 2.54 6.40 5.60
C ALA A 266 1.60 5.38 6.23
N LEU A 267 2.15 4.30 6.78
CA LEU A 267 1.38 3.20 7.38
C LEU A 267 0.55 3.69 8.58
N ALA A 268 -0.77 3.53 8.52
CA ALA A 268 -1.67 3.90 9.60
C ALA A 268 -1.89 2.71 10.57
N PRO A 269 -1.28 2.72 11.77
CA PRO A 269 -1.37 1.60 12.70
C PRO A 269 -2.77 1.54 13.33
N VAL A 270 -3.24 0.32 13.61
CA VAL A 270 -4.49 0.05 14.35
C VAL A 270 -4.20 -0.68 15.65
N ASN A 271 -3.38 -1.73 15.61
CA ASN A 271 -2.93 -2.46 16.79
C ASN A 271 -1.64 -3.21 16.45
N MET A 272 -0.50 -2.53 16.52
CA MET A 272 0.77 -3.08 16.02
C MET A 272 1.90 -2.85 17.01
N LYS A 273 2.70 -3.89 17.26
CA LYS A 273 3.98 -3.75 18.00
C LYS A 273 5.00 -3.07 17.09
N LEU A 274 5.74 -2.09 17.60
CA LEU A 274 6.71 -1.30 16.82
C LEU A 274 7.76 -2.18 16.14
N GLY A 275 8.38 -3.11 16.88
CA GLY A 275 9.39 -4.00 16.32
C GLY A 275 8.86 -4.93 15.21
N VAL A 276 7.59 -5.32 15.27
CA VAL A 276 6.93 -6.10 14.20
C VAL A 276 6.69 -5.21 13.00
N ASN A 277 6.19 -3.98 13.21
CA ASN A 277 6.00 -3.00 12.15
C ASN A 277 7.30 -2.76 11.37
N ASP A 278 8.41 -2.53 12.06
CA ASP A 278 9.69 -2.20 11.42
C ASP A 278 10.18 -3.33 10.51
N GLN A 279 9.98 -4.59 10.91
CA GLN A 279 10.33 -5.76 10.09
C GLN A 279 9.46 -5.89 8.85
N VAL A 280 8.14 -5.70 8.99
CA VAL A 280 7.21 -5.74 7.84
C VAL A 280 7.47 -4.55 6.90
N LEU A 281 7.69 -3.35 7.45
CA LEU A 281 8.01 -2.15 6.71
C LEU A 281 9.30 -2.31 5.88
N GLN A 282 10.33 -2.93 6.44
CA GLN A 282 11.58 -3.18 5.72
C GLN A 282 11.33 -4.04 4.47
N LYS A 283 10.61 -5.15 4.60
CA LYS A 283 10.24 -6.00 3.45
C LYS A 283 9.37 -5.24 2.45
N PHE A 284 8.42 -4.44 2.95
CA PHE A 284 7.56 -3.63 2.10
C PHE A 284 8.33 -2.56 1.31
N GLN A 285 9.31 -1.90 1.92
CA GLN A 285 10.19 -0.95 1.23
C GLN A 285 10.95 -1.63 0.08
N GLU A 286 11.45 -2.84 0.27
CA GLU A 286 12.12 -3.61 -0.78
C GLU A 286 11.15 -4.08 -1.88
N ALA A 287 9.90 -4.37 -1.51
CA ALA A 287 8.87 -4.83 -2.43
C ALA A 287 8.25 -3.70 -3.28
N LEU A 288 8.13 -2.47 -2.78
CA LEU A 288 7.49 -1.37 -3.51
C LEU A 288 8.49 -0.63 -4.40
N TRP A 289 8.21 -0.59 -5.71
CA TRP A 289 9.05 0.09 -6.71
C TRP A 289 8.32 1.29 -7.33
N ASN A 290 9.09 2.19 -7.94
CA ASN A 290 8.58 3.38 -8.62
C ASN A 290 7.73 3.00 -9.85
N ASP A 291 6.51 3.52 -9.93
CA ASP A 291 5.57 3.31 -11.02
C ASP A 291 4.69 4.57 -11.24
N THR A 292 3.67 4.47 -12.09
CA THR A 292 2.66 5.51 -12.30
C THR A 292 1.78 5.69 -11.05
N ALA A 293 1.12 6.84 -10.96
CA ALA A 293 0.53 7.31 -9.72
C ALA A 293 -0.60 6.42 -9.18
N VAL A 294 -1.52 5.97 -10.04
CA VAL A 294 -2.65 5.12 -9.64
C VAL A 294 -2.20 3.69 -9.46
N LYS A 295 -1.37 3.18 -10.38
CA LYS A 295 -0.82 1.81 -10.27
C LYS A 295 -0.06 1.61 -8.95
N MET A 296 0.74 2.60 -8.55
CA MET A 296 1.51 2.50 -7.32
C MET A 296 0.63 2.47 -6.06
N ASP A 297 -0.56 3.10 -6.06
CA ASP A 297 -1.51 2.97 -4.93
C ASP A 297 -1.97 1.52 -4.75
N ILE A 298 -2.34 0.90 -5.87
CA ILE A 298 -2.81 -0.48 -5.91
C ILE A 298 -1.70 -1.43 -5.44
N LEU A 299 -0.50 -1.26 -6.01
CA LEU A 299 0.64 -2.10 -5.68
C LEU A 299 1.11 -1.88 -4.23
N ALA A 300 0.99 -0.67 -3.68
CA ALA A 300 1.32 -0.40 -2.27
C ALA A 300 0.43 -1.23 -1.33
N ALA A 301 -0.89 -1.19 -1.52
CA ALA A 301 -1.83 -1.95 -0.70
C ALA A 301 -1.66 -3.47 -0.86
N LEU A 302 -1.53 -3.96 -2.10
CA LEU A 302 -1.32 -5.39 -2.37
C LEU A 302 0.00 -5.90 -1.77
N ARG A 303 1.11 -5.20 -2.02
CA ARG A 303 2.44 -5.64 -1.59
C ARG A 303 2.64 -5.53 -0.08
N TYR A 304 2.12 -4.48 0.55
CA TYR A 304 2.15 -4.40 2.01
C TYR A 304 1.44 -5.61 2.62
N THR A 305 0.23 -5.90 2.13
CA THR A 305 -0.57 -7.03 2.61
C THR A 305 0.16 -8.36 2.40
N ARG A 306 0.79 -8.57 1.24
CA ARG A 306 1.62 -9.75 0.98
C ARG A 306 2.78 -9.85 1.96
N CYS A 307 3.56 -8.77 2.16
CA CYS A 307 4.69 -8.77 3.10
C CYS A 307 4.25 -9.03 4.55
N PHE A 308 3.09 -8.52 4.95
CA PHE A 308 2.50 -8.78 6.26
C PHE A 308 2.13 -10.26 6.44
N LEU A 309 1.47 -10.86 5.44
CA LEU A 309 1.11 -12.28 5.45
C LEU A 309 2.33 -13.19 5.42
N GLU A 310 3.33 -12.87 4.59
CA GLU A 310 4.62 -13.58 4.55
C GLU A 310 5.31 -13.56 5.92
N TRP A 311 5.31 -12.41 6.60
CA TRP A 311 5.88 -12.31 7.95
C TRP A 311 5.11 -13.15 8.97
N CYS A 312 3.78 -13.23 8.87
CA CYS A 312 2.96 -14.06 9.77
C CYS A 312 3.27 -15.57 9.64
N GLU A 313 3.60 -16.05 8.44
CA GLU A 313 3.95 -17.46 8.22
C GLU A 313 5.37 -17.82 8.68
N GLU A 314 6.26 -16.84 8.82
CA GLU A 314 7.64 -17.07 9.30
C GLU A 314 7.67 -17.51 10.77
N ALA A 315 8.71 -18.24 11.17
CA ALA A 315 8.83 -18.77 12.54
C ALA A 315 8.77 -17.69 13.63
N GLN A 316 9.25 -16.48 13.30
CA GLN A 316 9.22 -15.30 14.18
C GLN A 316 7.82 -14.67 14.28
N GLY A 317 6.91 -15.01 13.36
CA GLY A 317 5.58 -14.42 13.25
C GLY A 317 4.46 -15.18 13.94
N LYS A 318 4.74 -16.27 14.67
CA LYS A 318 3.72 -17.13 15.29
C LYS A 318 2.75 -16.37 16.21
N ASP A 319 3.25 -15.42 17.00
CA ASP A 319 2.41 -14.61 17.90
C ASP A 319 1.45 -13.72 17.11
N LEU A 320 1.94 -13.04 16.07
CA LEU A 320 1.09 -12.20 15.23
C LEU A 320 0.13 -13.04 14.38
N LEU A 321 0.55 -14.23 13.94
CA LEU A 321 -0.34 -15.16 13.26
C LEU A 321 -1.48 -15.59 14.19
N ALA A 322 -1.19 -15.88 15.46
CA ALA A 322 -2.24 -16.17 16.44
C ALA A 322 -3.18 -14.96 16.65
N GLU A 323 -2.64 -13.74 16.77
CA GLU A 323 -3.43 -12.51 16.84
C GLU A 323 -4.26 -12.29 15.55
N LEU A 324 -3.70 -12.59 14.37
CA LEU A 324 -4.35 -12.47 13.07
C LEU A 324 -5.48 -13.48 12.91
N LEU A 325 -5.27 -14.73 13.33
CA LEU A 325 -6.31 -15.76 13.31
C LEU A 325 -7.44 -15.43 14.29
N GLY A 326 -7.13 -14.79 15.42
CA GLY A 326 -8.14 -14.35 16.40
C GLY A 326 -8.96 -13.14 15.94
N THR A 327 -8.34 -12.20 15.22
CA THR A 327 -9.01 -10.97 14.72
C THR A 327 -9.57 -11.12 13.31
N GLY A 328 -9.05 -12.09 12.55
CA GLY A 328 -9.47 -12.49 11.22
C GLY A 328 -9.04 -11.58 10.07
N ARG A 329 -8.41 -10.41 10.28
CA ARG A 329 -8.18 -9.45 9.19
C ARG A 329 -6.88 -8.63 9.34
N PRO A 330 -6.09 -8.44 8.27
CA PRO A 330 -4.91 -7.57 8.29
C PRO A 330 -5.22 -6.11 8.67
N GLU A 331 -6.40 -5.61 8.31
CA GLU A 331 -6.85 -4.23 8.60
C GLU A 331 -6.93 -3.91 10.10
N ASN A 332 -7.02 -4.95 10.96
CA ASN A 332 -7.03 -4.79 12.41
C ASN A 332 -5.64 -4.50 13.00
N PHE A 333 -4.57 -4.62 12.19
CA PHE A 333 -3.20 -4.27 12.59
C PHE A 333 -2.76 -2.95 11.97
N VAL A 334 -3.06 -2.77 10.68
CA VAL A 334 -2.79 -1.55 9.91
C VAL A 334 -3.99 -1.27 9.00
N ALA A 335 -4.64 -0.12 9.17
CA ALA A 335 -5.85 0.22 8.41
C ALA A 335 -5.56 0.44 6.92
N GLY A 336 -4.34 0.89 6.61
CA GLY A 336 -3.95 1.31 5.28
C GLY A 336 -2.81 2.30 5.32
N MET A 337 -2.79 3.21 4.34
CA MET A 337 -1.74 4.19 4.13
C MET A 337 -2.35 5.57 3.87
N TYR A 338 -1.95 6.55 4.68
CA TYR A 338 -2.10 7.94 4.28
C TYR A 338 -1.16 8.24 3.14
N THR A 339 -1.64 8.96 2.13
CA THR A 339 -0.85 9.29 0.94
C THR A 339 -0.78 10.80 0.71
N ALA A 340 0.39 11.27 0.29
CA ALA A 340 0.56 12.62 -0.26
C ALA A 340 1.23 12.54 -1.64
N TYR A 341 0.64 13.22 -2.61
CA TYR A 341 1.23 13.42 -3.93
C TYR A 341 1.89 14.80 -4.02
N TYR A 342 3.18 14.80 -4.27
CA TYR A 342 3.99 16.00 -4.47
C TYR A 342 4.30 16.17 -5.95
N LYS A 343 3.79 17.25 -6.54
CA LYS A 343 4.09 17.61 -7.93
C LYS A 343 5.29 18.53 -8.01
N ASN A 344 6.21 18.20 -8.90
CA ASN A 344 7.34 19.01 -9.28
C ASN A 344 6.87 20.24 -10.08
N LEU A 345 7.11 21.43 -9.55
CA LEU A 345 6.82 22.72 -10.19
C LEU A 345 8.11 23.41 -10.68
N GLY A 346 9.16 22.65 -10.95
CA GLY A 346 10.47 23.14 -11.38
C GLY A 346 11.39 23.44 -10.20
N GLN A 347 11.18 24.59 -9.54
CA GLN A 347 12.05 25.05 -8.43
C GLN A 347 11.63 24.55 -7.04
N ALA A 348 10.37 24.12 -6.90
CA ALA A 348 9.81 23.60 -5.66
C ALA A 348 8.80 22.49 -5.97
N ALA A 349 8.45 21.70 -4.95
CA ALA A 349 7.36 20.73 -5.01
C ALA A 349 6.13 21.23 -4.23
N ALA A 350 4.94 20.96 -4.74
CA ALA A 350 3.67 21.28 -4.08
C ALA A 350 2.85 20.01 -3.81
N VAL A 351 2.13 19.96 -2.68
CA VAL A 351 1.17 18.90 -2.42
C VAL A 351 -0.04 19.11 -3.33
N MET A 352 -0.34 18.15 -4.20
CA MET A 352 -1.51 18.20 -5.09
C MET A 352 -2.68 17.37 -4.58
N ASN A 353 -2.41 16.34 -3.78
CA ASN A 353 -3.42 15.41 -3.31
C ASN A 353 -3.02 14.82 -1.95
N LEU A 354 -4.00 14.74 -1.06
CA LEU A 354 -3.95 13.93 0.16
C LEU A 354 -5.09 12.92 0.10
N SER A 355 -4.78 11.64 0.25
CA SER A 355 -5.79 10.59 0.25
C SER A 355 -5.42 9.46 1.20
N PHE A 356 -6.33 8.52 1.39
CA PHE A 356 -6.09 7.31 2.17
C PHE A 356 -6.31 6.10 1.28
N ILE A 357 -5.39 5.14 1.32
CA ILE A 357 -5.50 3.85 0.63
C ILE A 357 -5.62 2.77 1.68
N GLU A 358 -6.78 2.16 1.78
CA GLU A 358 -7.05 1.08 2.73
C GLU A 358 -6.36 -0.23 2.30
N LEU A 359 -6.10 -1.10 3.28
CA LEU A 359 -5.76 -2.48 2.95
C LEU A 359 -6.98 -3.23 2.38
N PRO A 360 -6.78 -4.35 1.67
CA PRO A 360 -7.86 -5.09 1.05
C PRO A 360 -8.86 -5.64 2.07
N ARG A 361 -10.03 -4.99 2.21
CA ARG A 361 -11.09 -5.36 3.16
C ARG A 361 -11.72 -6.72 2.94
N TRP A 362 -11.54 -7.27 1.74
CA TRP A 362 -12.08 -8.57 1.35
C TRP A 362 -11.26 -9.75 1.92
N MET A 363 -10.18 -9.53 2.66
CA MET A 363 -9.42 -10.63 3.27
C MET A 363 -9.96 -11.01 4.65
N ARG A 364 -10.30 -12.30 4.82
CA ARG A 364 -10.63 -12.91 6.10
C ARG A 364 -9.78 -14.15 6.33
N VAL A 365 -8.78 -14.03 7.20
CA VAL A 365 -7.84 -15.09 7.57
C VAL A 365 -8.36 -15.85 8.78
N ASP A 366 -8.94 -17.03 8.54
CA ASP A 366 -9.48 -17.91 9.58
C ASP A 366 -8.58 -19.11 9.90
N SER A 367 -7.55 -19.33 9.09
CA SER A 367 -6.68 -20.50 9.12
C SER A 367 -5.33 -20.21 8.44
N PRO A 368 -4.24 -20.91 8.81
CA PRO A 368 -2.96 -20.80 8.11
C PRO A 368 -3.06 -21.08 6.60
N GLU A 369 -3.88 -22.05 6.20
CA GLU A 369 -4.09 -22.42 4.80
C GLU A 369 -4.67 -21.26 3.99
N THR A 370 -5.53 -20.45 4.62
CA THR A 370 -6.12 -19.27 3.99
C THR A 370 -5.08 -18.17 3.73
N VAL A 371 -3.99 -18.12 4.50
CA VAL A 371 -2.88 -17.18 4.24
C VAL A 371 -2.22 -17.49 2.90
N SER A 372 -1.88 -18.76 2.66
CA SER A 372 -1.28 -19.21 1.42
C SER A 372 -2.19 -18.96 0.21
N LEU A 373 -3.50 -19.22 0.33
CA LEU A 373 -4.48 -18.89 -0.71
C LEU A 373 -4.51 -17.40 -1.04
N TYR A 374 -4.54 -16.52 -0.02
CA TYR A 374 -4.53 -15.08 -0.27
C TYR A 374 -3.23 -14.59 -0.90
N LYS A 375 -2.08 -15.19 -0.58
CA LYS A 375 -0.82 -14.86 -1.24
C LYS A 375 -0.87 -15.18 -2.74
N GLU A 376 -1.45 -16.31 -3.14
CA GLU A 376 -1.66 -16.65 -4.55
C GLU A 376 -2.56 -15.63 -5.27
N VAL A 377 -3.68 -15.26 -4.63
CA VAL A 377 -4.62 -14.25 -5.12
C VAL A 377 -3.92 -12.90 -5.30
N ILE A 378 -3.22 -12.41 -4.26
CA ILE A 378 -2.49 -11.14 -4.32
C ILE A 378 -1.44 -11.18 -5.43
N GLN A 379 -0.71 -12.28 -5.58
CA GLN A 379 0.33 -12.41 -6.59
C GLN A 379 -0.23 -12.35 -8.02
N GLU A 380 -1.38 -12.99 -8.28
CA GLU A 380 -2.08 -12.88 -9.56
C GLU A 380 -2.52 -11.44 -9.83
N HIS A 381 -3.12 -10.81 -8.82
CA HIS A 381 -3.59 -9.43 -8.90
C HIS A 381 -2.43 -8.46 -9.18
N GLU A 382 -1.30 -8.60 -8.49
CA GLU A 382 -0.08 -7.82 -8.76
C GLU A 382 0.40 -8.00 -10.21
N ASN A 383 0.39 -9.23 -10.73
CA ASN A 383 0.82 -9.52 -12.10
C ASN A 383 -0.11 -8.88 -13.14
N ILE A 384 -1.42 -8.91 -12.91
CA ILE A 384 -2.41 -8.26 -13.77
C ILE A 384 -2.18 -6.75 -13.79
N ILE A 385 -2.10 -6.12 -12.62
CA ILE A 385 -2.00 -4.67 -12.48
C ILE A 385 -0.69 -4.13 -13.04
N ARG A 386 0.42 -4.86 -12.86
CA ARG A 386 1.73 -4.48 -13.42
C ARG A 386 1.67 -4.28 -14.94
N ASN A 387 0.91 -5.12 -15.61
CA ASN A 387 0.82 -5.18 -17.07
C ASN A 387 -0.23 -4.23 -17.68
N VAL A 388 -0.99 -3.50 -16.86
CA VAL A 388 -1.90 -2.45 -17.33
C VAL A 388 -1.11 -1.14 -17.49
N ASP A 389 -1.08 -0.59 -18.70
CA ASP A 389 -0.40 0.68 -18.98
C ASP A 389 -1.37 1.85 -18.68
N GLU A 390 -1.09 2.59 -17.60
CA GLU A 390 -1.92 3.73 -17.14
C GLU A 390 -2.06 4.80 -18.23
N GLU A 391 -1.03 5.03 -19.04
CA GLU A 391 -1.00 6.11 -20.04
C GLU A 391 -1.63 5.69 -21.36
N LYS A 392 -1.62 4.39 -21.69
CA LYS A 392 -2.22 3.84 -22.92
C LYS A 392 -3.64 3.33 -22.69
N GLY A 393 -4.47 4.16 -22.06
CA GLY A 393 -5.90 3.88 -21.85
C GLY A 393 -6.20 2.87 -20.74
N GLY A 394 -5.21 2.51 -19.90
CA GLY A 394 -5.40 1.69 -18.71
C GLY A 394 -5.75 2.48 -17.44
N TYR A 395 -5.75 3.82 -17.49
CA TYR A 395 -6.08 4.67 -16.35
C TYR A 395 -7.42 4.31 -15.69
N GLU A 396 -8.51 4.26 -16.46
CA GLU A 396 -9.85 3.94 -15.93
C GLU A 396 -9.92 2.53 -15.31
N LEU A 397 -9.22 1.55 -15.90
CA LEU A 397 -9.09 0.22 -15.31
C LEU A 397 -8.45 0.29 -13.92
N LEU A 398 -7.33 1.01 -13.80
CA LEU A 398 -6.63 1.15 -12.53
C LEU A 398 -7.48 1.92 -11.51
N VAL A 399 -8.26 2.93 -11.92
CA VAL A 399 -9.19 3.65 -11.03
C VAL A 399 -10.27 2.71 -10.48
N HIS A 400 -10.96 1.95 -11.34
CA HIS A 400 -11.95 0.96 -10.91
C HIS A 400 -11.36 -0.05 -9.92
N TYR A 401 -10.15 -0.54 -10.22
CA TYR A 401 -9.48 -1.49 -9.36
C TYR A 401 -9.07 -0.88 -8.00
N ARG A 402 -8.55 0.36 -8.00
CA ARG A 402 -8.20 1.09 -6.78
C ARG A 402 -9.43 1.29 -5.89
N ASP A 403 -10.58 1.62 -6.48
CA ASP A 403 -11.84 1.79 -5.76
C ASP A 403 -12.39 0.48 -5.18
N PHE A 404 -12.22 -0.64 -5.89
CA PHE A 404 -12.49 -1.97 -5.32
C PHE A 404 -11.58 -2.26 -4.13
N LEU A 405 -10.28 -2.08 -4.32
CA LEU A 405 -9.26 -2.44 -3.33
C LEU A 405 -9.40 -1.66 -2.02
N SER A 406 -9.50 -0.33 -2.15
CA SER A 406 -9.52 0.59 -1.01
C SER A 406 -10.92 0.98 -0.56
N GLY A 407 -11.95 0.76 -1.38
CA GLY A 407 -13.34 1.12 -1.05
C GLY A 407 -14.21 -0.08 -0.70
N GLY A 408 -13.73 -1.32 -0.94
CA GLY A 408 -14.54 -2.53 -0.81
C GLY A 408 -15.74 -2.58 -1.76
N LYS A 409 -15.71 -1.78 -2.85
CA LYS A 409 -16.82 -1.64 -3.80
C LYS A 409 -16.77 -2.75 -4.85
N TRP A 410 -17.64 -3.74 -4.70
CA TRP A 410 -17.73 -4.86 -5.64
C TRP A 410 -18.16 -4.43 -7.04
N GLU A 411 -18.99 -3.40 -7.15
CA GLU A 411 -19.40 -2.82 -8.42
C GLU A 411 -18.16 -2.34 -9.20
N SER A 412 -17.22 -1.69 -8.52
CA SER A 412 -15.95 -1.26 -9.11
C SER A 412 -15.08 -2.44 -9.55
N PHE A 413 -15.11 -3.57 -8.83
CA PHE A 413 -14.44 -4.79 -9.28
C PHE A 413 -15.07 -5.35 -10.55
N PHE A 414 -16.40 -5.39 -10.62
CA PHE A 414 -17.09 -5.86 -11.80
C PHE A 414 -16.86 -4.94 -13.01
N ASP A 415 -16.87 -3.62 -12.79
CA ASP A 415 -16.47 -2.64 -13.78
C ASP A 415 -15.06 -2.91 -14.32
N PHE A 416 -14.11 -3.15 -13.40
CA PHE A 416 -12.76 -3.55 -13.76
C PHE A 416 -12.75 -4.85 -14.60
N THR A 417 -13.36 -5.93 -14.14
CA THR A 417 -13.30 -7.23 -14.84
C THR A 417 -13.92 -7.17 -16.23
N ALA A 418 -15.02 -6.44 -16.40
CA ALA A 418 -15.68 -6.28 -17.70
C ALA A 418 -14.82 -5.48 -18.69
N ALA A 419 -14.25 -4.37 -18.24
CA ALA A 419 -13.35 -3.57 -19.06
C ALA A 419 -12.01 -4.29 -19.31
N TYR A 420 -11.52 -5.04 -18.32
CA TYR A 420 -10.28 -5.80 -18.41
C TYR A 420 -10.38 -6.95 -19.42
N GLY A 421 -11.53 -7.63 -19.52
CA GLY A 421 -11.74 -8.67 -20.54
C GLY A 421 -11.56 -8.14 -21.97
N GLN A 422 -11.98 -6.89 -22.22
CA GLN A 422 -11.77 -6.25 -23.52
C GLN A 422 -10.32 -5.84 -23.75
N PHE A 423 -9.71 -5.23 -22.73
CA PHE A 423 -8.29 -4.91 -22.73
C PHE A 423 -7.47 -6.16 -23.04
N LEU A 424 -7.71 -7.26 -22.33
CA LEU A 424 -7.06 -8.55 -22.54
C LEU A 424 -7.18 -9.04 -23.99
N MET A 425 -8.40 -9.07 -24.54
CA MET A 425 -8.60 -9.52 -25.94
C MET A 425 -7.84 -8.64 -26.94
N ARG A 426 -7.81 -7.32 -26.72
CA ARG A 426 -7.06 -6.37 -27.55
C ARG A 426 -5.56 -6.64 -27.47
N GLU A 427 -5.00 -6.74 -26.27
CA GLU A 427 -3.57 -6.99 -26.07
C GLU A 427 -3.17 -8.35 -26.67
N TRP A 428 -3.98 -9.38 -26.51
CA TRP A 428 -3.75 -10.67 -27.16
C TRP A 428 -3.87 -10.64 -28.68
N GLY A 429 -4.69 -9.76 -29.23
CA GLY A 429 -4.74 -9.50 -30.67
C GLY A 429 -3.47 -8.84 -31.22
N LEU A 430 -2.70 -8.17 -30.35
CA LEU A 430 -1.37 -7.63 -30.63
C LEU A 430 -0.23 -8.59 -30.24
N GLU A 431 -0.56 -9.87 -29.97
CA GLU A 431 0.40 -10.89 -29.51
C GLU A 431 1.07 -10.60 -28.16
N HIS A 432 0.51 -9.67 -27.36
CA HIS A 432 1.02 -9.32 -26.04
C HIS A 432 0.64 -10.37 -24.98
N ARG A 433 1.23 -11.57 -25.09
CA ARG A 433 0.92 -12.73 -24.23
C ARG A 433 1.36 -12.57 -22.78
N TRP A 434 2.12 -11.53 -22.43
CA TRP A 434 2.46 -11.23 -21.03
C TRP A 434 1.26 -10.70 -20.24
N VAL A 435 0.21 -10.21 -20.89
CA VAL A 435 -1.06 -9.85 -20.25
C VAL A 435 -1.83 -11.14 -19.98
N GLN A 436 -2.19 -11.39 -18.73
CA GLN A 436 -2.76 -12.66 -18.28
C GLN A 436 -4.18 -12.45 -17.75
N PRO A 437 -5.14 -13.35 -18.07
CA PRO A 437 -6.45 -13.35 -17.42
C PRO A 437 -6.32 -13.73 -15.94
N PHE A 438 -7.33 -13.37 -15.15
CA PHE A 438 -7.57 -14.00 -13.85
C PHE A 438 -7.78 -15.50 -14.00
N THR A 439 -7.53 -16.24 -12.93
CA THR A 439 -7.92 -17.65 -12.82
C THR A 439 -9.28 -17.76 -12.14
N THR A 440 -10.09 -18.74 -12.56
CA THR A 440 -11.39 -19.01 -11.90
C THR A 440 -11.20 -19.33 -10.43
N ARG A 441 -10.19 -20.16 -10.10
CA ARG A 441 -9.84 -20.52 -8.73
C ARG A 441 -9.67 -19.29 -7.83
N ASN A 442 -8.88 -18.30 -8.26
CA ASN A 442 -8.62 -17.13 -7.43
C ASN A 442 -9.84 -16.21 -7.32
N LEU A 443 -10.63 -16.07 -8.39
CA LEU A 443 -11.90 -15.35 -8.33
C LEU A 443 -12.89 -16.01 -7.37
N GLU A 444 -12.97 -17.35 -7.36
CA GLU A 444 -13.78 -18.12 -6.41
C GLU A 444 -13.33 -17.88 -4.97
N VAL A 445 -12.01 -17.92 -4.70
CA VAL A 445 -11.46 -17.64 -3.36
C VAL A 445 -11.92 -16.28 -2.87
N ILE A 446 -11.78 -15.23 -3.70
CA ILE A 446 -12.20 -13.88 -3.31
C ILE A 446 -13.71 -13.88 -3.02
N ILE A 447 -14.55 -14.32 -3.95
CA ILE A 447 -16.01 -14.23 -3.78
C ILE A 447 -16.49 -15.08 -2.59
N MET A 448 -16.05 -16.32 -2.46
CA MET A 448 -16.51 -17.22 -1.40
C MET A 448 -16.05 -16.76 -0.01
N LYS A 449 -14.85 -16.20 0.12
CA LYS A 449 -14.32 -15.76 1.43
C LYS A 449 -14.76 -14.35 1.84
N SER A 450 -15.18 -13.53 0.87
CA SER A 450 -15.43 -12.10 1.13
C SER A 450 -16.81 -11.58 0.72
N ASN A 451 -17.55 -12.36 -0.06
CA ASN A 451 -18.95 -12.10 -0.41
C ASN A 451 -19.75 -13.41 -0.45
N GLN A 452 -19.81 -14.08 0.72
CA GLN A 452 -20.50 -15.36 0.91
C GLN A 452 -21.92 -15.44 0.33
N PRO A 453 -22.75 -14.37 0.35
CA PRO A 453 -24.06 -14.40 -0.30
C PRO A 453 -24.04 -14.72 -1.80
N LEU A 454 -22.92 -14.51 -2.49
CA LEU A 454 -22.79 -14.82 -3.92
C LEU A 454 -22.30 -16.26 -4.19
N ALA A 455 -21.89 -17.01 -3.16
CA ALA A 455 -21.37 -18.37 -3.33
C ALA A 455 -22.35 -19.32 -4.08
N PRO A 456 -23.68 -19.28 -3.85
CA PRO A 456 -24.61 -20.15 -4.56
C PRO A 456 -24.64 -19.94 -6.08
N ILE A 457 -24.30 -18.74 -6.57
CA ILE A 457 -24.16 -18.47 -8.02
C ILE A 457 -23.02 -19.32 -8.59
N LEU A 458 -21.89 -19.38 -7.86
CA LEU A 458 -20.70 -20.10 -8.30
C LEU A 458 -20.84 -21.62 -8.18
N GLU A 459 -21.81 -22.11 -7.39
CA GLU A 459 -22.11 -23.53 -7.24
C GLU A 459 -23.11 -24.05 -8.29
N SER A 460 -23.84 -23.16 -8.97
CA SER A 460 -24.77 -23.53 -10.04
C SER A 460 -24.03 -24.12 -11.24
N THR A 461 -24.52 -25.28 -11.70
CA THR A 461 -23.99 -25.96 -12.88
C THR A 461 -24.26 -25.14 -14.14
N GLY A 462 -25.47 -24.57 -14.28
CA GLY A 462 -25.81 -23.71 -15.40
C GLY A 462 -24.94 -22.47 -15.50
N PHE A 463 -24.65 -21.82 -14.36
CA PHE A 463 -23.73 -20.69 -14.32
C PHE A 463 -22.32 -21.07 -14.83
N ARG A 464 -21.76 -22.18 -14.34
CA ARG A 464 -20.43 -22.65 -14.76
C ARG A 464 -20.39 -22.98 -16.26
N ASN A 465 -21.41 -23.68 -16.76
CA ASN A 465 -21.51 -24.06 -18.17
C ASN A 465 -21.57 -22.83 -19.09
N ILE A 466 -22.35 -21.80 -18.70
CA ILE A 466 -22.47 -20.57 -19.49
C ILE A 466 -21.18 -19.74 -19.41
N ALA A 467 -20.54 -19.64 -18.24
CA ALA A 467 -19.24 -18.98 -18.11
C ALA A 467 -18.16 -19.68 -18.96
N GLU A 468 -18.13 -21.01 -18.98
CA GLU A 468 -17.24 -21.79 -19.85
C GLU A 468 -17.54 -21.52 -21.33
N ALA A 469 -18.81 -21.47 -21.73
CA ALA A 469 -19.20 -21.17 -23.11
C ALA A 469 -18.76 -19.77 -23.55
N ILE A 470 -18.96 -18.74 -22.70
CA ILE A 470 -18.45 -17.37 -22.95
C ILE A 470 -16.94 -17.40 -23.19
N ARG A 471 -16.20 -18.11 -22.34
CA ARG A 471 -14.73 -18.26 -22.45
C ARG A 471 -14.30 -18.93 -23.75
N ARG A 472 -14.99 -20.01 -24.10
CA ARG A 472 -14.77 -20.76 -25.33
C ARG A 472 -15.17 -19.94 -26.56
N SER A 473 -16.01 -18.93 -26.45
CA SER A 473 -16.35 -18.03 -27.56
C SER A 473 -15.51 -16.76 -27.63
N THR A 474 -14.70 -16.46 -26.62
CA THR A 474 -13.96 -15.20 -26.51
C THR A 474 -12.46 -15.43 -26.36
N ILE A 475 -11.98 -15.61 -25.14
CA ILE A 475 -10.57 -15.63 -24.82
C ILE A 475 -9.85 -16.87 -25.40
N ILE A 476 -10.48 -18.04 -25.43
CA ILE A 476 -9.81 -19.27 -25.89
C ILE A 476 -9.50 -19.22 -27.39
N PRO A 477 -10.45 -18.87 -28.29
CA PRO A 477 -10.17 -18.66 -29.70
C PRO A 477 -9.14 -17.55 -29.94
N GLN A 478 -9.24 -16.44 -29.19
CA GLN A 478 -8.29 -15.33 -29.27
C GLN A 478 -6.86 -15.74 -28.85
N TYR A 479 -6.76 -16.66 -27.89
CA TYR A 479 -5.48 -17.24 -27.48
C TYR A 479 -4.89 -18.16 -28.55
N ARG A 480 -5.70 -19.09 -29.08
CA ARG A 480 -5.27 -20.04 -30.12
C ARG A 480 -4.91 -19.35 -31.45
N GLY A 481 -5.56 -18.23 -31.76
CA GLY A 481 -5.38 -17.52 -33.02
C GLY A 481 -6.32 -18.05 -34.12
N ARG A 482 -6.52 -17.25 -35.17
CA ARG A 482 -7.51 -17.51 -36.23
C ARG A 482 -7.19 -18.75 -37.07
N GLU A 483 -5.91 -19.10 -37.22
CA GLU A 483 -5.49 -20.25 -38.02
C GLU A 483 -5.68 -21.59 -37.29
N ALA A 484 -5.57 -21.58 -35.96
CA ALA A 484 -5.66 -22.80 -35.14
C ALA A 484 -7.04 -23.00 -34.47
N SER A 485 -7.92 -22.00 -34.52
CA SER A 485 -9.27 -22.07 -33.97
C SER A 485 -10.29 -22.39 -35.07
N GLU A 486 -11.05 -23.48 -34.91
CA GLU A 486 -12.20 -23.80 -35.78
C GLU A 486 -13.41 -22.87 -35.57
N TYR A 487 -13.29 -21.90 -34.68
CA TYR A 487 -14.39 -21.08 -34.20
C TYR A 487 -14.04 -19.60 -34.22
N GLU A 488 -15.08 -18.78 -34.39
CA GLU A 488 -14.95 -17.33 -34.46
C GLU A 488 -14.82 -16.70 -33.07
N VAL A 489 -14.06 -15.59 -32.99
CA VAL A 489 -13.92 -14.80 -31.76
C VAL A 489 -15.10 -13.84 -31.66
N ARG A 490 -15.87 -13.93 -30.57
CA ARG A 490 -17.00 -13.03 -30.31
C ARG A 490 -16.56 -11.76 -29.58
N TYR A 491 -16.10 -10.76 -30.35
CA TYR A 491 -15.79 -9.45 -29.79
C TYR A 491 -17.06 -8.75 -29.28
N GLY A 492 -16.95 -7.99 -28.19
CA GLY A 492 -18.05 -7.20 -27.64
C GLY A 492 -19.05 -7.96 -26.76
N LEU A 493 -19.01 -9.30 -26.71
CA LEU A 493 -19.97 -10.12 -25.94
C LEU A 493 -20.11 -9.67 -24.47
N GLY A 494 -18.99 -9.50 -23.74
CA GLY A 494 -19.05 -9.04 -22.35
C GLY A 494 -19.67 -7.64 -22.18
N GLN A 495 -19.44 -6.72 -23.12
CA GLN A 495 -20.04 -5.37 -23.10
C GLN A 495 -21.53 -5.42 -23.33
N GLU A 496 -21.97 -6.25 -24.29
CA GLU A 496 -23.37 -6.46 -24.58
C GLU A 496 -24.11 -7.06 -23.39
N LEU A 497 -23.57 -8.14 -22.81
CA LEU A 497 -24.13 -8.77 -21.62
C LEU A 497 -24.22 -7.77 -20.46
N LYS A 498 -23.17 -6.97 -20.23
CA LYS A 498 -23.17 -5.95 -19.17
C LYS A 498 -24.26 -4.90 -19.39
N ARG A 499 -24.41 -4.40 -20.62
CA ARG A 499 -25.44 -3.41 -20.96
C ARG A 499 -26.84 -4.00 -20.80
N LYS A 500 -27.05 -5.24 -21.21
CA LYS A 500 -28.34 -5.94 -21.14
C LYS A 500 -28.69 -6.35 -19.71
N ALA A 501 -27.70 -6.60 -18.86
CA ALA A 501 -27.86 -6.91 -17.44
C ALA A 501 -28.55 -5.81 -16.60
N LEU A 502 -28.70 -4.60 -17.15
CA LEU A 502 -29.48 -3.52 -16.52
C LEU A 502 -30.98 -3.87 -16.39
N TYR A 503 -31.49 -4.78 -17.23
CA TYR A 503 -32.89 -5.22 -17.20
C TYR A 503 -32.95 -6.75 -17.28
N ASN A 504 -33.67 -7.39 -16.35
CA ASN A 504 -33.72 -8.85 -16.24
C ASN A 504 -34.14 -9.52 -17.55
N ASP A 505 -35.23 -9.07 -18.16
CA ASP A 505 -35.76 -9.67 -19.38
C ASP A 505 -34.81 -9.52 -20.57
N GLU A 506 -34.16 -8.35 -20.71
CA GLU A 506 -33.18 -8.11 -21.76
C GLU A 506 -31.94 -8.98 -21.60
N PHE A 507 -31.52 -9.21 -20.35
CA PHE A 507 -30.38 -10.07 -20.05
C PHE A 507 -30.64 -11.53 -20.37
N ILE A 508 -31.79 -12.06 -19.94
CA ILE A 508 -32.19 -13.44 -20.24
C ILE A 508 -32.37 -13.63 -21.75
N ALA A 509 -32.98 -12.66 -22.44
CA ALA A 509 -33.10 -12.69 -23.90
C ALA A 509 -31.73 -12.76 -24.59
N ALA A 510 -30.77 -11.92 -24.16
CA ALA A 510 -29.42 -11.93 -24.70
C ALA A 510 -28.69 -13.27 -24.46
N LEU A 511 -28.89 -13.91 -23.30
CA LEU A 511 -28.33 -15.24 -23.03
C LEU A 511 -28.97 -16.35 -23.87
N CYS A 512 -30.28 -16.27 -24.13
CA CYS A 512 -30.97 -17.19 -25.04
C CYS A 512 -30.45 -17.05 -26.48
N GLU A 513 -30.27 -15.83 -26.97
CA GLU A 513 -29.66 -15.56 -28.29
C GLU A 513 -28.21 -16.05 -28.36
N PHE A 514 -27.42 -15.84 -27.30
CA PHE A 514 -26.08 -16.39 -27.18
C PHE A 514 -26.09 -17.92 -27.23
N MET A 515 -26.96 -18.59 -26.47
CA MET A 515 -27.11 -20.05 -26.49
C MET A 515 -27.42 -20.58 -27.88
N GLN A 516 -28.41 -19.99 -28.56
CA GLN A 516 -28.81 -20.43 -29.90
C GLN A 516 -27.66 -20.31 -30.89
N SER A 517 -27.02 -19.14 -30.93
CA SER A 517 -25.91 -18.89 -31.85
C SER A 517 -24.66 -19.70 -31.50
N TYR A 518 -24.39 -19.98 -30.22
CA TYR A 518 -23.28 -20.83 -29.77
C TYR A 518 -23.49 -22.29 -30.17
N ASN A 519 -24.66 -22.86 -29.88
CA ASN A 519 -24.98 -24.24 -30.22
C ASN A 519 -25.04 -24.46 -31.74
N ALA A 520 -25.55 -23.48 -32.51
CA ALA A 520 -25.54 -23.53 -33.97
C ALA A 520 -24.12 -23.49 -34.55
N GLU A 521 -23.20 -22.73 -33.95
CA GLU A 521 -21.78 -22.74 -34.33
C GLU A 521 -21.14 -24.10 -34.03
N ASN A 522 -21.41 -24.69 -32.86
CA ASN A 522 -20.94 -26.03 -32.51
C ASN A 522 -21.42 -27.09 -33.51
N ALA A 523 -22.70 -27.07 -33.88
CA ALA A 523 -23.27 -28.00 -34.86
C ALA A 523 -22.57 -27.87 -36.23
N ARG A 524 -22.37 -26.65 -36.73
CA ARG A 524 -21.66 -26.40 -37.99
C ARG A 524 -20.22 -26.91 -37.97
N VAL A 525 -19.50 -26.72 -36.87
CA VAL A 525 -18.12 -27.23 -36.73
C VAL A 525 -18.11 -28.77 -36.64
N TYR A 526 -19.07 -29.37 -35.95
CA TYR A 526 -19.22 -30.82 -35.90
C TYR A 526 -19.52 -31.40 -37.28
N GLU A 527 -20.42 -30.80 -38.05
CA GLU A 527 -20.71 -31.20 -39.44
C GLU A 527 -19.47 -31.10 -40.34
N LYS A 528 -18.68 -30.03 -40.19
CA LYS A 528 -17.45 -29.80 -40.97
C LYS A 528 -16.32 -30.77 -40.61
N THR A 529 -16.13 -31.07 -39.33
CA THR A 529 -14.92 -31.75 -38.81
C THR A 529 -15.15 -33.15 -38.29
N GLY A 530 -16.40 -33.56 -38.05
CA GLY A 530 -16.79 -34.80 -37.39
C GLY A 530 -16.41 -34.87 -35.89
N LYS A 531 -15.90 -33.78 -35.31
CA LYS A 531 -15.42 -33.73 -33.92
C LYS A 531 -16.15 -32.67 -33.12
N GLN A 532 -16.56 -33.03 -31.91
CA GLN A 532 -17.21 -32.11 -30.97
C GLN A 532 -16.17 -31.52 -30.02
N TYR A 533 -15.72 -30.29 -30.29
CA TYR A 533 -14.69 -29.62 -29.48
C TYR A 533 -15.24 -28.82 -28.30
N ARG A 534 -16.56 -28.57 -28.26
CA ARG A 534 -17.24 -27.77 -27.23
C ARG A 534 -18.52 -28.46 -26.80
N ARG A 535 -18.88 -28.36 -25.52
CA ARG A 535 -20.20 -28.79 -25.03
C ARG A 535 -21.26 -27.79 -25.48
N ASN A 536 -22.49 -28.26 -25.68
CA ASN A 536 -23.63 -27.38 -25.93
C ASN A 536 -24.15 -26.84 -24.61
N ILE A 537 -24.71 -25.63 -24.65
CA ILE A 537 -25.49 -25.07 -23.55
C ILE A 537 -26.88 -25.70 -23.59
N LEU A 538 -27.36 -26.19 -22.44
CA LEU A 538 -28.66 -26.83 -22.29
C LEU A 538 -29.72 -25.82 -21.82
N THR A 539 -30.99 -26.14 -22.06
CA THR A 539 -32.11 -25.34 -21.53
C THR A 539 -32.08 -25.25 -20.01
N SER A 540 -31.69 -26.34 -19.34
CA SER A 540 -31.51 -26.36 -17.88
C SER A 540 -30.46 -25.37 -17.38
N ASP A 541 -29.45 -25.06 -18.19
CA ASP A 541 -28.42 -24.07 -17.82
C ASP A 541 -29.01 -22.66 -17.80
N ILE A 542 -29.91 -22.34 -18.74
CA ILE A 542 -30.63 -21.06 -18.78
C ILE A 542 -31.65 -20.99 -17.64
N GLU A 543 -32.36 -22.07 -17.35
CA GLU A 543 -33.30 -22.13 -16.21
C GLU A 543 -32.59 -21.87 -14.87
N ASP A 544 -31.38 -22.41 -14.71
CA ASP A 544 -30.51 -22.09 -13.57
C ASP A 544 -30.24 -20.58 -13.49
N ILE A 545 -29.85 -19.94 -14.60
CA ILE A 545 -29.61 -18.49 -14.62
C ILE A 545 -30.88 -17.70 -14.32
N VAL A 546 -32.05 -18.07 -14.84
CA VAL A 546 -33.31 -17.39 -14.52
C VAL A 546 -33.56 -17.41 -13.02
N ARG A 547 -33.42 -18.56 -12.36
CA ARG A 547 -33.54 -18.67 -10.90
C ARG A 547 -32.55 -17.77 -10.15
N LEU A 548 -31.30 -17.72 -10.63
CA LEU A 548 -30.28 -16.85 -10.04
C LEU A 548 -30.60 -15.36 -10.25
N VAL A 549 -31.10 -14.97 -11.42
CA VAL A 549 -31.48 -13.58 -11.74
C VAL A 549 -32.67 -13.15 -10.90
N ASP A 550 -33.66 -14.01 -10.70
CA ASP A 550 -34.80 -13.73 -9.82
C ASP A 550 -34.35 -13.50 -8.37
N THR A 551 -33.28 -14.16 -7.94
CA THR A 551 -32.77 -14.09 -6.56
C THR A 551 -31.78 -12.92 -6.35
N TYR A 552 -30.83 -12.74 -7.27
CA TYR A 552 -29.67 -11.86 -7.10
C TYR A 552 -29.67 -10.64 -8.05
N GLY A 553 -30.60 -10.59 -9.00
CA GLY A 553 -30.68 -9.58 -10.05
C GLY A 553 -29.73 -9.84 -11.22
N ALA A 554 -30.15 -9.43 -12.43
CA ALA A 554 -29.38 -9.64 -13.65
C ALA A 554 -28.02 -8.93 -13.64
N THR A 555 -27.93 -7.73 -13.04
CA THR A 555 -26.66 -6.99 -12.92
C THR A 555 -25.59 -7.82 -12.21
N THR A 556 -25.92 -8.43 -11.07
CA THR A 556 -24.99 -9.24 -10.27
C THR A 556 -24.56 -10.50 -11.02
N VAL A 557 -25.54 -11.26 -11.53
CA VAL A 557 -25.28 -12.53 -12.23
C VAL A 557 -24.52 -12.28 -13.53
N GLY A 558 -24.89 -11.25 -14.29
CA GLY A 558 -24.23 -10.86 -15.54
C GLY A 558 -22.78 -10.42 -15.32
N ASN A 559 -22.53 -9.60 -14.30
CA ASN A 559 -21.17 -9.20 -13.94
C ASN A 559 -20.28 -10.39 -13.56
N LEU A 560 -20.81 -11.35 -12.80
CA LEU A 560 -20.10 -12.58 -12.45
C LEU A 560 -19.86 -13.47 -13.68
N LEU A 561 -20.85 -13.64 -14.56
CA LEU A 561 -20.67 -14.39 -15.80
C LEU A 561 -19.58 -13.78 -16.68
N ILE A 562 -19.47 -12.44 -16.72
CA ILE A 562 -18.39 -11.77 -17.43
C ILE A 562 -17.04 -12.01 -16.75
N ALA A 563 -16.94 -11.80 -15.43
CA ALA A 563 -15.70 -12.01 -14.70
C ALA A 563 -15.15 -13.45 -14.89
N PHE A 564 -16.02 -14.45 -14.74
CA PHE A 564 -15.65 -15.86 -14.91
C PHE A 564 -15.53 -16.29 -16.38
N GLY A 565 -16.30 -15.67 -17.27
CA GLY A 565 -16.24 -15.94 -18.71
C GLY A 565 -14.94 -15.45 -19.37
N TYR A 566 -14.30 -14.43 -18.79
CA TYR A 566 -13.00 -13.92 -19.27
C TYR A 566 -11.81 -14.39 -18.41
N ALA A 567 -12.05 -15.18 -17.37
CA ALA A 567 -11.02 -15.86 -16.60
C ALA A 567 -10.54 -17.14 -17.30
N ARG A 568 -9.36 -17.64 -16.96
CA ARG A 568 -8.85 -18.96 -17.39
C ARG A 568 -9.04 -20.00 -16.30
N GLU A 569 -9.10 -21.27 -16.69
CA GLU A 569 -8.99 -22.36 -15.72
C GLU A 569 -7.53 -22.47 -15.28
N PRO A 570 -7.25 -22.98 -14.06
CA PRO A 570 -5.92 -23.42 -13.71
C PRO A 570 -5.42 -24.38 -14.79
N LYS A 571 -4.12 -24.33 -15.12
CA LYS A 571 -3.55 -25.41 -15.92
C LYS A 571 -3.68 -26.68 -15.07
N GLU A 572 -4.46 -27.65 -15.52
CA GLU A 572 -4.31 -29.02 -15.03
C GLU A 572 -2.87 -29.42 -15.33
N GLU A 573 -2.16 -29.95 -14.33
CA GLU A 573 -0.87 -30.61 -14.53
C GLU A 573 -1.12 -31.93 -15.28
N GLU A 574 -1.64 -31.86 -16.51
CA GLU A 574 -1.79 -33.02 -17.37
C GLU A 574 -0.56 -33.13 -18.28
N GLU A 575 0.24 -34.13 -17.93
CA GLU A 575 1.09 -34.95 -18.81
C GLU A 575 2.23 -34.23 -19.55
N VAL A 576 3.32 -33.98 -18.81
CA VAL A 576 4.68 -34.20 -19.34
C VAL A 576 4.90 -35.71 -19.48
N GLN A 577 4.12 -36.36 -20.33
CA GLN A 577 4.38 -37.69 -20.86
C GLN A 577 3.82 -37.78 -22.28
N GLN A 578 4.62 -37.31 -23.24
CA GLN A 578 5.02 -38.09 -24.43
C GLN A 578 6.15 -37.38 -25.18
#